data_AF-A0A9D7ZGJ6-F1
#
_entry.id   AF-A0A9D7ZGJ6-F1
#
_cell.length_a   1.000
_cell.length_b   1.000
_cell.length_c   1.000
_cell.angle_alpha   90.00
_cell.angle_beta   90.00
_cell.angle_gamma   90.00
#
_symmetry.space_group_name_H-M   'P 1'
#
loop_
_entity.id
_entity.type
_entity.pdbx_description
1 polymer ?
#
loop_
_entity_poly.entity_id
_entity_poly.type
_entity_poly.pdbx_seq_one_letter_code
_entity_poly.pdbx_strand_id
1 'polypeptide(L)' 'MKCMSEEEVVKKIYLILKQYIPLKEMQSATDHLVDDLQELLDEEELYRLAGIDKYIKTSVKDILGEPEEDFDYEDDDY' A
#
# COMPACT_ATOMS: atom_id res chain seq x y z
N MET A 1 6.55 -22.46 12.02
CA MET A 1 6.58 -21.76 10.71
C MET A 1 5.69 -20.55 10.86
N LYS A 2 6.22 -19.33 10.86
CA LYS A 2 5.39 -18.12 10.98
C LYS A 2 4.77 -17.89 9.61
N CYS A 3 3.45 -18.06 9.48
CA CYS A 3 2.76 -17.64 8.27
C CYS A 3 2.83 -16.11 8.24
N MET A 4 3.29 -15.55 7.13
CA MET A 4 3.28 -14.11 6.90
C MET A 4 1.83 -13.66 6.68
N SER A 5 1.49 -12.44 7.11
CA SER A 5 0.18 -11.87 6.79
C SER A 5 0.08 -11.53 5.30
N GLU A 6 -1.15 -11.36 4.80
CA GLU A 6 -1.40 -10.97 3.42
C GLU A 6 -0.78 -9.59 3.13
N GLU A 7 -0.94 -8.64 4.05
CA GLU A 7 -0.25 -7.34 4.04
C GLU A 7 1.28 -7.49 3.89
N GLU A 8 1.93 -8.32 4.70
CA GLU A 8 3.39 -8.54 4.62
C GLU A 8 3.81 -9.16 3.28
N VAL A 9 2.98 -10.03 2.70
CA VAL A 9 3.22 -10.62 1.38
C VAL A 9 3.10 -9.54 0.31
N VAL A 10 2.04 -8.74 0.33
CA VAL A 10 1.80 -7.63 -0.62
C VAL A 10 2.92 -6.61 -0.55
N LYS A 11 3.33 -6.18 0.65
CA LYS A 11 4.44 -5.25 0.87
C LYS A 11 5.72 -5.75 0.19
N LYS A 12 6.07 -7.03 0.35
CA LYS A 12 7.26 -7.61 -0.28
C LYS A 12 7.14 -7.67 -1.81
N ILE A 13 5.97 -8.07 -2.33
CA ILE A 13 5.73 -8.14 -3.77
C ILE A 13 5.86 -6.74 -4.39
N TYR A 14 5.20 -5.74 -3.80
CA TYR A 14 5.27 -4.36 -4.28
C TYR A 14 6.70 -3.82 -4.29
N LEU A 15 7.49 -4.03 -3.23
CA LEU A 15 8.89 -3.60 -3.16
C LEU A 15 9.78 -4.26 -4.22
N ILE A 16 9.44 -5.46 -4.69
CA ILE A 16 10.12 -6.10 -5.82
C ILE A 16 9.64 -5.46 -7.13
N LEU A 17 8.33 -5.38 -7.36
CA LEU A 17 7.76 -4.88 -8.62
C LEU A 17 8.15 -3.43 -8.90
N LYS A 18 8.18 -2.56 -7.87
CA LYS A 18 8.49 -1.14 -8.05
C LYS A 18 9.89 -0.86 -8.60
N GLN A 19 10.82 -1.83 -8.48
CA GLN A 19 12.16 -1.72 -9.08
C GLN A 19 12.13 -1.84 -10.61
N TYR A 20 11.03 -2.36 -11.17
CA TYR A 20 10.87 -2.63 -12.60
C TYR A 20 9.79 -1.77 -13.26
N ILE A 21 8.92 -1.12 -12.48
CA ILE A 21 7.88 -0.22 -13.00
C ILE A 21 8.51 1.13 -13.36
N PRO A 22 8.32 1.64 -14.59
CA PRO A 22 8.77 2.98 -14.95
C PRO A 22 8.17 4.06 -14.05
N LEU A 23 8.96 5.04 -13.64
CA LEU A 23 8.53 6.10 -12.73
C LEU A 23 7.25 6.82 -13.19
N LYS A 24 7.11 7.06 -14.50
CA LYS A 24 5.94 7.72 -15.10
C LYS A 24 4.65 6.90 -15.01
N GLU A 25 4.75 5.59 -14.80
CA GLU A 25 3.64 4.64 -14.72
C GLU A 25 3.35 4.24 -13.27
N MET A 26 4.20 4.67 -12.31
CA MET A 26 4.09 4.18 -10.93
C MET A 26 2.75 4.49 -10.28
N GLN A 27 2.31 5.74 -10.34
CA GLN A 27 1.05 6.11 -9.69
C GLN A 27 -0.12 5.28 -10.24
N SER A 28 -0.29 5.22 -11.56
CA SER A 28 -1.37 4.45 -12.18
C SER A 28 -1.28 2.94 -11.90
N ALA A 29 -0.08 2.37 -11.81
CA ALA A 29 0.07 0.97 -11.44
C ALA A 29 -0.32 0.72 -9.98
N THR A 30 0.00 1.65 -9.08
CA THR A 30 -0.37 1.58 -7.68
C THR A 30 -1.87 1.84 -7.47
N ASP A 31 -2.46 2.75 -8.21
CA ASP A 31 -3.91 3.03 -8.16
C ASP A 31 -4.69 1.74 -8.46
N HIS A 32 -4.35 1.03 -9.54
CA HIS A 32 -4.97 -0.25 -9.87
C HIS A 32 -4.70 -1.33 -8.82
N LEU A 33 -3.46 -1.40 -8.31
CA LEU A 33 -3.11 -2.39 -7.28
C LEU A 33 -3.94 -2.18 -6.01
N VAL A 34 -4.05 -0.94 -5.53
CA VAL A 34 -4.82 -0.64 -4.30
C VAL A 34 -6.31 -0.87 -4.53
N ASP A 35 -6.84 -0.56 -5.71
CA ASP A 35 -8.23 -0.86 -6.07
C ASP A 35 -8.52 -2.35 -5.96
N ASP A 36 -7.68 -3.20 -6.57
CA ASP A 36 -7.79 -4.66 -6.52
C ASP A 36 -7.59 -5.22 -5.09
N LEU A 37 -6.71 -4.60 -4.28
CA LEU A 37 -6.42 -5.07 -2.92
C LEU A 37 -7.59 -4.89 -1.94
N GLN A 38 -8.60 -4.06 -2.25
CA GLN A 38 -9.83 -3.95 -1.45
C GLN A 38 -10.63 -5.26 -1.39
N GLU A 39 -10.41 -6.17 -2.34
CA GLU A 39 -11.04 -7.50 -2.29
C GLU A 39 -10.34 -8.48 -1.34
N LEU A 40 -9.11 -8.17 -0.93
CA LEU A 40 -8.24 -9.03 -0.14
C LEU A 40 -8.01 -8.50 1.27
N LEU A 41 -7.75 -7.20 1.40
CA LEU A 41 -7.33 -6.55 2.64
C LEU A 41 -8.44 -5.65 3.18
N ASP A 42 -8.51 -5.54 4.50
CA ASP A 42 -9.38 -4.55 5.14
C ASP A 42 -8.79 -3.12 5.08
N GLU A 43 -9.60 -2.11 5.42
CA GLU A 43 -9.18 -0.71 5.39
C GLU A 43 -7.96 -0.46 6.29
N GLU A 44 -7.88 -1.11 7.45
CA GLU A 44 -6.77 -0.94 8.40
C GLU A 44 -5.45 -1.46 7.81
N GLU A 45 -5.49 -2.62 7.15
CA GLU A 45 -4.37 -3.19 6.39
C GLU A 45 -3.96 -2.30 5.22
N LEU A 46 -4.92 -1.77 4.45
CA LEU A 46 -4.65 -0.85 3.35
C LEU A 46 -4.01 0.46 3.83
N TYR A 47 -4.48 0.99 4.96
CA TYR A 47 -3.85 2.13 5.62
C TYR A 47 -2.42 1.79 6.06
N ARG A 48 -2.15 0.62 6.67
CA ARG A 48 -0.76 0.21 6.96
C ARG A 48 0.14 0.17 5.71
N LEU A 49 -0.39 -0.28 4.56
CA LEU A 49 0.35 -0.24 3.29
C LEU A 49 0.68 1.19 2.83
N ALA A 50 -0.13 2.19 3.19
CA ALA A 50 0.16 3.60 2.90
C ALA A 50 1.49 4.10 3.50
N GLY A 51 2.00 3.42 4.53
CA GLY A 51 3.34 3.67 5.10
C GLY A 51 4.51 3.16 4.24
N ILE A 52 4.26 2.47 3.12
CA ILE A 52 5.35 1.90 2.30
C ILE A 52 6.08 2.97 1.48
N ASP A 53 5.33 3.78 0.73
CA ASP A 53 5.85 4.94 0.02
C ASP A 53 4.72 5.86 -0.44
N LYS A 54 5.10 7.01 -1.00
CA LYS A 54 4.18 8.05 -1.46
C LYS A 54 3.15 7.59 -2.51
N TYR A 55 3.45 6.58 -3.33
CA TYR A 55 2.52 6.15 -4.38
C TYR A 55 1.38 5.34 -3.78
N ILE A 56 1.70 4.41 -2.89
CA ILE A 56 0.66 3.67 -2.14
C ILE A 56 -0.10 4.64 -1.25
N LYS A 57 0.59 5.54 -0.54
CA LYS A 57 -0.04 6.57 0.28
C LYS A 57 -1.07 7.40 -0.47
N THR A 58 -0.71 7.85 -1.68
CA THR A 58 -1.63 8.63 -2.53
C THR A 58 -2.82 7.79 -2.98
N SER A 59 -2.58 6.57 -3.47
CA SER A 59 -3.63 5.68 -3.97
C SER A 59 -4.65 5.31 -2.87
N VAL A 60 -4.14 4.94 -1.69
CA VAL A 60 -4.97 4.61 -0.52
C VAL A 60 -5.83 5.81 -0.10
N LYS A 61 -5.24 7.01 -0.04
CA LYS A 61 -5.98 8.24 0.30
C LYS A 61 -7.03 8.60 -0.75
N ASP A 62 -6.73 8.40 -2.03
CA ASP A 62 -7.66 8.72 -3.12
C ASP A 62 -8.85 7.75 -3.16
N ILE A 63 -8.64 6.49 -2.76
CA ILE A 63 -9.66 5.43 -2.79
C ILE A 63 -10.48 5.39 -1.49
N LEU A 64 -9.81 5.34 -0.33
CA LEU A 64 -10.46 5.19 0.97
C LEU A 64 -10.74 6.52 1.67
N GLY A 65 -10.01 7.58 1.30
CA GLY A 65 -10.06 8.88 1.99
C GLY A 65 -9.00 9.03 3.07
N GLU A 66 -9.16 10.05 3.90
CA GLU A 66 -8.37 10.19 5.12
C GLU A 66 -8.93 9.22 6.18
N PRO A 67 -8.07 8.55 6.95
CA PRO A 67 -8.54 7.65 8.00
C PRO A 67 -9.36 8.42 9.04
N GLU A 68 -10.46 7.83 9.51
CA GLU A 68 -11.30 8.42 10.56
C GLU A 68 -10.62 8.40 11.94
N GLU A 69 -9.67 7.50 12.15
CA GLU A 69 -8.85 7.38 13.36
C GLU A 69 -7.37 7.67 13.02
N ASP A 70 -6.61 8.22 13.98
CA ASP A 70 -5.15 8.34 13.89
C ASP A 70 -4.55 6.92 13.92
N PHE A 71 -4.64 6.18 12.81
CA PHE A 71 -3.84 4.98 12.61
C PHE A 71 -2.38 5.44 12.66
N ASP A 72 -1.63 4.97 13.66
CA ASP A 72 -0.21 5.27 13.84
C ASP A 72 0.54 4.62 12.65
N TYR A 73 0.56 5.32 11.51
CA TYR A 73 1.45 5.00 10.41
C TYR A 73 2.85 5.22 10.97
N GLU A 74 3.56 4.15 11.31
CA GLU A 74 5.00 4.25 11.55
C GLU A 74 5.63 4.75 10.23
N ASP A 75 5.77 6.07 10.14
CA ASP A 75 6.44 6.82 9.09
C ASP A 75 7.94 6.51 9.25
N ASP A 76 8.33 5.34 8.78
CA ASP A 76 9.74 4.91 8.73
C ASP A 76 10.40 5.66 7.55
N ASP A 77 10.54 6.97 7.75
CA ASP A 77 11.25 7.94 6.92
C ASP A 77 12.74 7.54 6.90
N TYR A 78 13.14 6.74 5.91
CA TYR A 78 14.54 6.44 5.55
C TYR A 78 14.83 6.66 4.07
#